data_AF-A0A5K1GYH6-F1
#
_entry.id   AF-A0A5K1GYH6-F1
#
_cell.length_a   1.000
_cell.length_b   1.000
_cell.length_c   1.000
_cell.angle_alpha   90.00
_cell.angle_beta   90.00
_cell.angle_gamma   90.00
#
_symmetry.space_group_name_H-M   'P 1'
#
loop_
_entity.id
_entity.type
_entity.pdbx_description
1 polymer ?
#
loop_
_entity_poly.entity_id
_entity_poly.type
_entity_poly.pdbx_seq_one_letter_code
_entity_poly.pdbx_strand_id
1 'polypeptide(L)' 'PFSRTVADSVYLLDEIVGYDPRDSIATREAAKFIPVGGYKQFLKKDGLHGKRLGIVRQPFFNFSSEPSLAKIFQDHIDTM' A
#
# COMPACT_ATOMS: atom_id res chain seq x y z
N PRO A 1 3.96 6.62 6.49
CA PRO A 1 3.01 7.41 7.32
C PRO A 1 2.02 6.49 8.05
N PHE A 2 1.77 6.73 9.34
CA PHE A 2 0.72 6.04 10.09
C PHE A 2 -0.43 7.00 10.30
N SER A 3 -1.65 6.59 9.93
CA SER A 3 -2.86 7.40 10.09
C SER A 3 -4.09 6.49 10.25
N ARG A 4 -5.25 7.09 10.52
CA ARG A 4 -6.51 6.34 10.75
C ARG A 4 -7.16 5.85 9.46
N THR A 5 -6.85 6.45 8.31
CA THR A 5 -7.45 6.09 7.02
C THR A 5 -6.39 5.97 5.93
N VAL A 6 -6.66 5.16 4.90
CA VAL A 6 -5.74 5.09 3.74
C VAL A 6 -5.64 6.44 3.03
N ALA A 7 -6.73 7.20 2.99
CA ALA A 7 -6.77 8.55 2.41
C ALA A 7 -5.76 9.47 3.11
N ASP A 8 -5.86 9.62 4.43
CA ASP A 8 -4.96 10.47 5.22
C ASP A 8 -3.49 10.06 5.06
N SER A 9 -3.22 8.75 5.04
CA SER A 9 -1.85 8.23 4.83
C SER A 9 -1.29 8.62 3.46
N VAL A 10 -2.11 8.62 2.42
CA VAL A 10 -1.70 9.00 1.06
C VAL A 10 -1.50 10.52 0.95
N TYR A 11 -2.36 11.33 1.57
CA TYR A 11 -2.13 12.78 1.66
C TYR A 11 -0.82 13.09 2.37
N LEU A 12 -0.55 12.46 3.52
CA LEU A 12 0.74 12.65 4.22
C LEU A 12 1.93 12.13 3.40
N LEU A 13 1.77 11.03 2.66
CA LEU A 13 2.83 10.53 1.79
C LEU A 13 3.18 11.53 0.70
N ASP A 14 2.19 12.14 0.06
CA ASP A 14 2.39 13.16 -0.99
C ASP A 14 3.18 14.37 -0.47
N GLU A 15 3.03 14.74 0.81
CA GLU A 15 3.73 15.88 1.40
C GLU A 15 5.20 15.56 1.77
N ILE A 16 5.51 14.32 2.15
CA ILE A 16 6.86 13.95 2.63
C ILE A 16 7.74 13.32 1.55
N VAL A 17 7.15 12.82 0.47
CA VAL A 17 7.88 12.14 -0.60
C VAL A 17 8.57 13.14 -1.51
N GLY A 18 9.85 12.94 -1.80
CA GLY A 18 10.60 13.86 -2.64
C GLY A 18 12.10 13.62 -2.62
N TYR A 19 12.80 14.38 -3.45
CA TYR A 19 14.25 14.50 -3.39
C TYR A 19 14.66 15.36 -2.19
N ASP A 20 15.58 14.87 -1.36
CA ASP A 20 16.22 15.66 -0.31
C ASP A 20 17.70 15.86 -0.69
N PRO A 21 18.18 17.10 -0.91
CA PRO A 21 19.60 17.37 -1.17
C PRO A 21 20.55 16.85 -0.08
N ARG A 22 20.08 16.79 1.17
CA ARG A 22 20.85 16.31 2.33
C ARG A 22 20.92 14.78 2.39
N ASP A 23 20.00 14.11 1.68
CA ASP A 23 19.97 12.66 1.50
C ASP A 23 19.86 12.30 0.01
N SER A 24 20.69 12.95 -0.79
CA SER A 24 20.64 12.84 -2.25
C SER A 24 21.00 11.43 -2.74
N ILE A 25 21.84 10.70 -2.00
CA ILE A 25 22.24 9.33 -2.33
C ILE A 25 21.01 8.40 -2.29
N ALA A 26 20.17 8.50 -1.26
CA ALA A 26 19.00 7.64 -1.13
C ALA A 26 17.83 8.12 -2.00
N THR A 27 17.59 9.43 -2.08
CA THR A 27 16.33 9.96 -2.64
C THR A 27 16.36 10.23 -4.15
N ARG A 28 17.55 10.38 -4.76
CA ARG A 28 17.66 10.75 -6.19
C ARG A 28 17.03 9.73 -7.14
N GLU A 29 17.29 8.44 -6.94
CA GLU A 29 16.72 7.40 -7.79
C GLU A 29 15.23 7.21 -7.50
N ALA A 30 14.83 7.27 -6.23
CA ALA A 30 13.44 7.14 -5.81
C ALA A 30 12.53 8.25 -6.40
N ALA A 31 13.04 9.49 -6.50
CA ALA A 31 12.28 10.64 -6.99
C ALA A 31 11.72 10.44 -8.41
N LYS A 32 12.39 9.64 -9.25
CA LYS A 32 11.96 9.32 -10.62
C LYS A 32 10.66 8.52 -10.66
N PHE A 33 10.33 7.81 -9.58
CA PHE A 33 9.15 6.97 -9.47
C PHE A 33 7.97 7.70 -8.80
N ILE A 34 8.14 8.97 -8.40
CA ILE A 34 7.06 9.77 -7.85
C ILE A 34 6.13 10.17 -9.00
N PRO A 35 4.84 9.82 -8.96
CA PRO A 35 3.90 10.15 -10.02
C PRO A 35 3.72 11.66 -10.16
N VAL A 36 3.69 12.17 -11.39
CA VAL A 36 3.26 13.54 -11.65
C VAL A 36 1.83 13.71 -11.16
N GLY A 37 1.60 14.63 -10.22
CA GLY A 37 0.30 14.82 -9.54
C GLY A 37 0.15 14.06 -8.21
N GLY A 38 1.16 13.32 -7.77
CA GLY A 38 1.20 12.62 -6.47
C GLY A 38 0.44 11.30 -6.46
N TYR A 39 0.47 10.57 -5.34
CA TYR A 39 -0.17 9.28 -5.16
C TYR A 39 -1.68 9.39 -4.94
N LYS A 40 -2.18 10.54 -4.46
CA LYS A 40 -3.62 10.75 -4.22
C LYS A 40 -4.50 10.52 -5.45
N GLN A 41 -3.95 10.71 -6.66
CA GLN A 41 -4.68 10.48 -7.93
C GLN A 41 -5.13 9.02 -8.12
N PHE A 42 -4.53 8.08 -7.38
CA PHE A 42 -4.88 6.66 -7.43
C PHE A 42 -5.88 6.24 -6.35
N LEU A 43 -6.30 7.16 -5.46
CA LEU A 43 -7.34 6.90 -4.46
C LEU A 43 -8.73 6.85 -5.13
N LYS A 44 -9.06 5.69 -5.71
CA LYS A 44 -10.30 5.45 -6.46
C LYS A 44 -11.12 4.39 -5.76
N LYS A 45 -12.39 4.69 -5.45
CA LYS A 45 -13.31 3.77 -4.75
C LYS A 45 -13.35 2.38 -5.42
N ASP A 46 -13.45 2.35 -6.74
CA ASP A 46 -13.57 1.13 -7.54
C ASP A 46 -12.26 0.76 -8.24
N GLY A 47 -11.11 1.23 -7.74
CA GLY A 47 -9.81 1.11 -8.41
C GLY A 47 -9.33 -0.34 -8.62
N LEU A 48 -9.83 -1.27 -7.79
CA LEU A 48 -9.50 -2.69 -7.82
C LEU A 48 -10.28 -3.49 -8.88
N HIS A 49 -11.36 -2.95 -9.45
CA HIS A 49 -12.12 -3.66 -10.48
C HIS A 49 -11.22 -4.07 -11.66
N GLY A 50 -11.25 -5.36 -11.99
CA GLY A 50 -10.45 -5.99 -13.04
C GLY A 50 -8.95 -6.13 -12.73
N LYS A 51 -8.49 -5.85 -11.50
CA LYS A 51 -7.10 -6.08 -11.10
C LYS A 51 -6.90 -7.51 -10.64
N ARG A 52 -5.72 -8.06 -10.93
CA ARG A 52 -5.28 -9.36 -10.44
C ARG A 52 -4.46 -9.16 -9.16
N LEU A 53 -4.94 -9.69 -8.05
CA LEU A 53 -4.25 -9.62 -6.76
C LEU A 53 -3.54 -10.96 -6.49
N GLY A 54 -2.22 -10.91 -6.25
CA GLY A 54 -1.41 -12.08 -5.90
C GLY A 54 -1.38 -12.30 -4.40
N ILE A 55 -1.92 -13.42 -3.91
CA ILE A 55 -1.91 -13.77 -2.48
C ILE A 55 -0.76 -14.74 -2.23
N VAL A 56 0.29 -14.25 -1.56
CA VAL A 56 1.46 -15.06 -1.21
C VAL A 56 1.12 -15.92 0.01
N ARG A 57 0.78 -17.20 -0.23
CA ARG A 57 0.36 -18.11 0.85
C ARG A 57 1.52 -18.64 1.69
N GLN A 58 2.67 -18.92 1.09
CA GLN A 58 3.84 -19.42 1.81
C GLN A 58 4.96 -18.36 1.79
N PRO A 59 5.59 -18.02 2.93
CA PRO A 59 5.36 -18.55 4.29
C PRO A 59 4.29 -17.79 5.11
N PHE A 60 3.72 -16.71 4.57
CA PHE A 60 2.98 -15.70 5.36
C PHE A 60 1.55 -16.07 5.75
N PHE A 61 0.97 -17.10 5.15
CA PHE A 61 -0.40 -17.54 5.37
C PHE A 61 -0.43 -18.87 6.13
N ASN A 62 0.43 -18.97 7.15
CA ASN A 62 0.45 -20.09 8.08
C ASN A 62 -0.20 -19.67 9.40
N PHE A 63 -1.51 -19.89 9.48
CA PHE A 63 -2.32 -19.59 10.66
C PHE A 63 -2.58 -20.83 11.52
N SER A 64 -1.67 -21.80 11.53
CA SER A 64 -1.85 -23.06 12.25
C SER A 64 -2.12 -22.85 13.75
N SER A 65 -1.60 -21.77 14.33
CA SER A 65 -1.84 -21.39 15.73
C SER A 65 -3.11 -20.55 15.93
N GLU A 66 -3.69 -19.96 14.87
CA GLU A 66 -4.79 -18.98 14.96
C GLU A 66 -5.83 -19.16 13.84
N PRO A 67 -6.69 -20.21 13.88
CA PRO A 67 -7.64 -20.51 12.81
C PRO A 67 -8.67 -19.40 12.54
N SER A 68 -9.03 -18.62 13.58
CA SER A 68 -9.92 -17.45 13.45
C SER A 68 -9.32 -16.39 12.54
N LEU A 69 -8.00 -16.17 12.65
CA LEU A 69 -7.27 -15.21 11.82
C LEU A 69 -7.28 -15.67 10.35
N ALA A 70 -7.08 -16.96 10.11
CA ALA A 70 -7.18 -17.54 8.77
C ALA A 70 -8.52 -17.24 8.10
N LYS A 71 -9.61 -17.40 8.86
CA LYS A 71 -10.96 -17.11 8.40
C LYS A 71 -11.14 -15.63 8.10
N ILE A 72 -10.75 -14.74 9.01
CA ILE A 72 -10.88 -13.28 8.81
C ILE A 72 -10.15 -12.83 7.54
N PHE A 73 -8.93 -13.33 7.31
CA PHE A 73 -8.18 -13.01 6.10
C PHE A 73 -8.89 -13.51 4.84
N GLN A 74 -9.43 -14.74 4.86
CA GLN A 74 -10.15 -15.30 3.73
C GLN A 74 -11.44 -14.53 3.46
N ASP A 75 -12.24 -14.25 4.49
CA ASP A 75 -13.46 -13.46 4.39
C ASP A 75 -13.17 -12.07 3.78
N HIS A 76 -12.07 -11.43 4.18
CA HIS A 76 -11.68 -10.14 3.59
C HIS A 76 -11.26 -10.26 2.13
N ILE A 77 -10.56 -11.33 1.76
CA ILE A 77 -10.18 -11.59 0.36
C ILE A 77 -11.40 -11.72 -0.53
N ASP A 78 -12.46 -12.37 -0.04
CA ASP A 78 -13.68 -12.61 -0.80
C ASP A 78 -14.54 -11.33 -0.98
N THR A 79 -14.25 -10.25 -0.23
CA THR A 79 -14.90 -8.93 -0.41
C THR A 79 -14.25 -8.03 -1.46
N MET A 80 -13.06 -8.39 -1.96
CA MET A 80 -12.29 -7.58 -2.92
C MET A 80 -12.79 -7.73 -4.35
#